data_AF-A0ABD3R0C8-F1
#
_entry.id   AF-A0ABD3R0C8-F1
#
_cell.length_a   1.000
_cell.length_b   1.000
_cell.length_c   1.000
_cell.angle_alpha   90.00
_cell.angle_beta   90.00
_cell.angle_gamma   90.00
#
_symmetry.space_group_name_H-M   'P 1'
#
loop_
_entity.id
_entity.type
_entity.pdbx_description
1 polymer ?
#
loop_
_entity_poly.entity_id
_entity_poly.type
_entity_poly.pdbx_seq_one_letter_code
_entity_poly.pdbx_strand_id
1 'polypeptide(L)'
;MCLKIFRNPELIPLMKNPGLDLFVDATFSCAPHSFYQCLIIMIYDHSTSSYVPILYMLISSLSWKMDVHTYCSDFEATLTKKLDIAFKGYGRFHVGRFFHLKQCWRKYLLKQCEFSKEIAKEAMLPGNLDLLCVIPCKEVGTKGMRFLCKKLEKGKQTLTKKERDGFDKFWKYFVKQWLPIVEKWNICAKDGDYYDMVNRTNNGLESYNRRVNQLFPSRPTLIAFVQVIEKESRHQAQLLSNIRTGKVAEPSRKHVQTIPTIPAEYDAFI
;
A
#
# COMPACT_ATOMS: atom_id res chain seq x y z
N MET A 1 11.04 -27.29 4.06
CA MET A 1 11.78 -26.01 4.10
C MET A 1 11.35 -25.27 5.37
N CYS A 2 12.29 -24.89 6.24
CA CYS A 2 12.00 -24.41 7.59
C CYS A 2 11.56 -22.94 7.57
N LEU A 3 10.35 -22.65 8.05
CA LEU A 3 9.83 -21.29 8.21
C LEU A 3 10.58 -20.59 9.34
N LYS A 4 11.37 -19.54 9.05
CA LYS A 4 12.06 -18.75 10.07
C LYS A 4 11.29 -17.46 10.33
N ILE A 5 10.57 -17.43 11.46
CA ILE A 5 9.82 -16.27 11.95
C ILE A 5 10.59 -15.67 13.10
N PHE A 6 10.83 -14.36 13.04
CA PHE A 6 11.43 -13.59 14.12
C PHE A 6 10.40 -12.61 14.65
N ARG A 7 10.25 -12.57 15.98
CA ARG A 7 9.30 -11.71 16.69
C ARG A 7 9.82 -11.37 18.08
N ASN A 8 9.55 -10.15 18.54
CA ASN A 8 9.84 -9.78 19.92
C ASN A 8 8.66 -10.20 20.82
N PRO A 9 8.88 -10.99 21.89
CA PRO A 9 7.83 -11.39 22.83
C PRO A 9 7.00 -10.23 23.40
N GLU A 10 7.61 -9.07 23.63
CA GLU A 10 6.93 -7.88 24.18
C GLU A 10 5.88 -7.29 23.22
N LEU A 11 6.02 -7.59 21.92
CA LEU A 11 5.13 -7.09 20.87
C LEU A 11 4.03 -8.10 20.49
N ILE A 12 4.15 -9.37 20.91
CA ILE A 12 3.16 -10.42 20.64
C ILE A 12 1.75 -10.07 21.14
N PRO A 13 1.54 -9.42 22.31
CA PRO A 13 0.21 -9.07 22.77
C PRO A 13 -0.59 -8.22 21.78
N LEU A 14 0.06 -7.38 20.96
CA LEU A 14 -0.61 -6.60 19.91
C LEU A 14 -1.33 -7.48 18.90
N MET A 15 -0.82 -8.70 18.61
CA MET A 15 -1.44 -9.64 17.67
C MET A 15 -2.74 -10.26 18.19
N LYS A 16 -3.04 -10.11 19.49
CA LYS A 16 -4.23 -10.66 20.12
C LYS A 16 -5.42 -9.70 20.09
N ASN A 17 -5.20 -8.44 19.73
CA ASN A 17 -6.29 -7.47 19.60
C ASN A 17 -7.20 -7.88 18.43
N PRO A 18 -8.53 -7.74 18.56
CA PRO A 18 -9.44 -7.97 17.46
C PRO A 18 -9.31 -6.86 16.41
N GLY A 19 -9.66 -7.18 15.16
CA GLY A 19 -9.74 -6.20 14.07
C GLY A 19 -8.43 -5.47 13.77
N LEU A 20 -7.35 -6.19 13.51
CA LEU A 20 -6.03 -5.59 13.28
C LEU A 20 -5.92 -4.91 11.90
N ASP A 21 -5.36 -3.71 11.87
CA ASP A 21 -4.93 -3.06 10.63
C ASP A 21 -3.45 -3.36 10.38
N LEU A 22 -3.19 -4.14 9.33
CA LEU A 22 -1.87 -4.65 9.02
C LEU A 22 -1.24 -3.91 7.85
N PHE A 23 0.07 -3.71 7.95
CA PHE A 23 0.93 -3.45 6.81
C PHE A 23 1.81 -4.67 6.55
N VAL A 24 1.93 -5.08 5.28
CA VAL A 24 2.74 -6.20 4.85
C VAL A 24 3.64 -5.81 3.68
N ASP A 25 4.96 -5.87 3.88
CA ASP A 25 5.96 -5.59 2.83
C ASP A 25 6.96 -6.72 2.66
N ALA A 26 7.35 -6.99 1.41
CA ALA A 26 8.43 -7.91 1.09
C ALA A 26 9.66 -7.14 0.60
N THR A 27 10.74 -7.18 1.38
CA THR A 27 12.01 -6.54 1.05
C THR A 27 13.07 -7.57 0.67
N PHE A 28 13.83 -7.27 -0.39
CA PHE A 28 14.85 -8.16 -0.96
C PHE A 28 16.24 -7.93 -0.39
N SER A 29 16.59 -6.69 -0.05
CA SER A 29 17.95 -6.29 0.33
C SER A 29 18.39 -6.83 1.67
N CYS A 30 17.49 -6.86 2.66
CA CYS A 30 17.79 -7.40 3.98
C CYS A 30 17.64 -8.92 4.07
N ALA A 31 17.11 -9.58 3.03
CA ALA A 31 16.96 -11.02 3.02
C ALA A 31 18.34 -11.70 2.95
N PRO A 32 18.64 -12.69 3.81
CA PRO A 32 19.93 -13.38 3.73
C PRO A 32 20.11 -14.10 2.39
N HIS A 33 21.36 -14.36 1.99
CA HIS A 33 21.68 -14.99 0.69
C HIS A 33 20.86 -16.25 0.37
N SER A 34 20.58 -17.09 1.36
CA SER A 34 19.84 -18.35 1.18
C SER A 34 18.32 -18.16 1.04
N PHE A 35 17.82 -16.92 1.07
CA PHE A 35 16.39 -16.61 1.04
C PHE A 35 16.08 -15.55 -0.02
N TYR A 36 14.92 -15.71 -0.66
CA TYR A 36 14.50 -14.82 -1.75
C TYR A 36 14.17 -13.42 -1.25
N GLN A 37 13.33 -13.33 -0.21
CA GLN A 37 12.83 -12.09 0.37
C GLN A 37 12.53 -12.22 1.86
N CYS A 38 12.56 -11.10 2.57
CA CYS A 38 12.13 -10.95 3.95
C CYS A 38 10.76 -10.25 3.96
N LEU A 39 9.75 -10.88 4.55
CA LEU A 39 8.44 -10.28 4.75
C LEU A 39 8.35 -9.64 6.12
N ILE A 40 7.95 -8.39 6.15
CA ILE A 40 7.77 -7.59 7.35
C ILE A 40 6.27 -7.39 7.51
N ILE A 41 5.72 -7.77 8.67
CA ILE A 41 4.35 -7.42 9.06
C ILE A 41 4.40 -6.40 10.19
N MET A 42 3.75 -5.28 9.97
CA MET A 42 3.55 -4.24 10.96
C MET A 42 2.06 -4.17 11.35
N ILE A 43 1.79 -3.98 12.64
CA ILE A 43 0.45 -3.71 13.15
C ILE A 43 0.32 -2.22 13.38
N TYR A 44 -0.81 -1.63 12.99
CA TYR A 44 -1.18 -0.32 13.48
C TYR A 44 -1.68 -0.40 14.92
N ASP A 45 -0.92 0.18 15.86
CA ASP A 45 -1.38 0.35 17.22
C ASP A 45 -2.15 1.68 17.34
N HIS A 46 -3.48 1.56 17.37
CA HIS A 46 -4.41 2.69 17.52
C HIS A 46 -4.14 3.52 18.79
N SER A 47 -3.63 2.89 19.86
CA SER A 47 -3.36 3.60 21.13
C SER A 47 -2.15 4.53 21.08
N THR A 48 -1.28 4.39 20.09
CA THR A 48 -0.03 5.15 19.97
C THR A 48 0.17 5.76 18.59
N SER A 49 -0.87 5.70 17.74
CA SER A 49 -0.84 6.18 16.37
C SER A 49 0.37 5.67 15.55
N SER A 50 0.88 4.47 15.87
CA SER A 50 2.16 3.97 15.35
C SER A 50 2.01 2.65 14.57
N TYR A 51 2.75 2.50 13.47
CA TYR A 51 2.95 1.18 12.88
C TYR A 51 4.13 0.52 13.58
N VAL A 52 3.89 -0.64 14.17
CA VAL A 52 4.88 -1.38 14.94
C VAL A 52 5.23 -2.65 14.18
N PRO A 53 6.51 -2.88 13.80
CA PRO A 53 6.93 -4.11 13.14
C PRO A 53 6.93 -5.27 14.13
N ILE A 54 6.10 -6.28 13.89
CA ILE A 54 5.90 -7.40 14.83
C ILE A 54 6.58 -8.67 14.33
N LEU A 55 6.59 -8.88 13.01
CA LEU A 55 7.02 -10.13 12.41
C LEU A 55 7.99 -9.86 11.26
N TYR A 56 9.11 -10.57 11.28
CA TYR A 56 10.06 -10.65 10.18
C TYR A 56 10.15 -12.11 9.76
N MET A 57 9.91 -12.39 8.49
CA MET A 57 9.86 -13.76 7.98
C MET A 57 10.74 -13.94 6.76
N LEU A 58 11.51 -15.00 6.77
CA LEU A 58 12.21 -15.49 5.59
C LEU A 58 11.31 -16.55 4.94
N ILE A 59 10.53 -16.14 3.93
CA ILE A 59 9.35 -16.90 3.49
C ILE A 59 9.70 -18.21 2.76
N SER A 60 9.00 -19.29 3.13
CA SER A 60 8.62 -20.38 2.21
C SER A 60 7.11 -20.70 2.24
N SER A 61 6.38 -20.41 3.33
CA SER A 61 4.90 -20.46 3.42
C SER A 61 4.36 -19.53 4.52
N LEU A 62 3.07 -19.17 4.48
CA LEU A 62 2.35 -18.38 5.50
C LEU A 62 1.22 -19.24 6.09
N SER A 63 1.15 -19.38 7.42
CA SER A 63 0.09 -20.16 8.09
C SER A 63 -0.26 -19.59 9.46
N TRP A 64 -0.95 -18.44 9.50
CA TRP A 64 -1.30 -17.76 10.77
C TRP A 64 -2.79 -17.47 10.86
N LYS A 65 -3.26 -17.37 12.10
CA LYS A 65 -4.62 -16.92 12.43
C LYS A 65 -4.49 -15.62 13.21
N MET A 66 -4.74 -14.51 12.53
CA MET A 66 -4.85 -13.17 13.14
C MET A 66 -6.22 -12.63 12.72
N ASP A 67 -6.95 -12.03 13.66
CA ASP A 67 -8.19 -11.32 13.33
C ASP A 67 -7.82 -9.97 12.71
N VAL A 68 -8.03 -9.84 11.41
CA VAL A 68 -7.55 -8.74 10.58
C VAL A 68 -8.74 -7.93 10.08
N HIS A 69 -8.74 -6.63 10.39
CA HIS A 69 -9.68 -5.70 9.81
C HIS A 69 -9.27 -5.36 8.38
N THR A 70 -8.14 -4.67 8.21
CA THR A 70 -7.54 -4.37 6.90
C THR A 70 -6.12 -4.89 6.81
N TYR A 71 -5.68 -5.27 5.62
CA TYR A 71 -4.25 -5.49 5.36
C TYR A 71 -3.83 -4.78 4.08
N CYS A 72 -2.70 -4.10 4.15
CA CYS A 72 -2.13 -3.36 3.04
C CYS A 72 -0.83 -4.00 2.57
N SER A 73 -0.71 -4.17 1.27
CA SER A 73 0.50 -4.69 0.63
C SER A 73 0.70 -4.04 -0.73
N ASP A 74 1.85 -4.33 -1.32
CA ASP A 74 2.07 -4.03 -2.73
C ASP A 74 1.27 -4.97 -3.64
N PHE A 75 1.15 -4.58 -4.91
CA PHE A 75 0.41 -5.30 -5.94
C PHE A 75 1.19 -6.49 -6.54
N GLU A 76 2.08 -7.10 -5.75
CA GLU A 76 2.74 -8.34 -6.16
C GLU A 76 1.72 -9.48 -6.09
N ALA A 77 1.37 -10.05 -7.25
CA ALA A 77 0.27 -11.01 -7.37
C ALA A 77 0.47 -12.26 -6.50
N THR A 78 1.71 -12.78 -6.41
CA THR A 78 2.01 -13.96 -5.61
C THR A 78 1.89 -13.68 -4.12
N LEU A 79 2.42 -12.55 -3.63
CA LEU A 79 2.21 -12.10 -2.25
C LEU A 79 0.73 -11.89 -1.94
N THR A 80 0.00 -11.16 -2.79
CA THR A 80 -1.43 -10.88 -2.59
C THR A 80 -2.22 -12.18 -2.45
N LYS A 81 -1.99 -13.15 -3.35
CA LYS A 81 -2.63 -14.47 -3.28
C LYS A 81 -2.30 -15.22 -1.98
N LYS A 82 -1.04 -15.16 -1.52
CA LYS A 82 -0.63 -15.79 -0.26
C LYS A 82 -1.29 -15.12 0.95
N LEU A 83 -1.43 -13.80 0.95
CA LEU A 83 -2.11 -13.06 2.02
C LEU A 83 -3.61 -13.32 2.01
N ASP A 84 -4.26 -13.34 0.84
CA ASP A 84 -5.66 -13.70 0.69
C ASP A 84 -5.96 -15.10 1.26
N ILE A 85 -5.07 -16.07 1.04
CA ILE A 85 -5.18 -17.42 1.62
C ILE A 85 -4.94 -17.38 3.13
N ALA A 86 -3.89 -16.69 3.58
CA ALA A 86 -3.52 -16.62 5.00
C ALA A 86 -4.59 -15.94 5.87
N PHE A 87 -5.27 -14.94 5.32
CA PHE A 87 -6.31 -14.19 6.02
C PHE A 87 -7.72 -14.62 5.63
N LYS A 88 -7.89 -15.68 4.83
CA LYS A 88 -9.22 -16.18 4.46
C LYS A 88 -10.01 -16.58 5.71
N GLY A 89 -11.15 -15.92 5.93
CA GLY A 89 -12.04 -16.19 7.07
C GLY A 89 -11.64 -15.52 8.40
N TYR A 90 -10.52 -14.80 8.43
CA TYR A 90 -10.07 -14.01 9.59
C TYR A 90 -9.75 -12.55 9.23
N GLY A 91 -9.58 -12.24 7.94
CA GLY A 91 -9.35 -10.91 7.39
C GLY A 91 -10.54 -10.39 6.61
N ARG A 92 -10.88 -9.11 6.75
CA ARG A 92 -11.99 -8.51 6.01
C ARG A 92 -11.59 -8.00 4.62
N PHE A 93 -10.61 -7.09 4.52
CA PHE A 93 -10.33 -6.41 3.23
C PHE A 93 -8.84 -6.16 2.95
N HIS A 94 -8.41 -6.49 1.72
CA HIS A 94 -7.12 -6.03 1.18
C HIS A 94 -7.25 -4.60 0.71
N VAL A 95 -6.30 -3.75 1.09
CA VAL A 95 -6.18 -2.38 0.59
C VAL A 95 -4.81 -2.23 -0.04
N GLY A 96 -4.73 -2.16 -1.35
CA GLY A 96 -3.46 -1.99 -2.06
C GLY A 96 -2.79 -0.65 -1.74
N ARG A 97 -1.45 -0.62 -1.72
CA ARG A 97 -0.70 0.59 -1.36
C ARG A 97 -0.94 1.73 -2.36
N PHE A 98 -1.69 2.76 -1.95
CA PHE A 98 -2.05 3.91 -2.78
C PHE A 98 -0.84 4.65 -3.38
N PHE A 99 0.24 4.79 -2.59
CA PHE A 99 1.48 5.42 -3.08
C PHE A 99 2.10 4.65 -4.26
N HIS A 100 2.21 3.33 -4.14
CA HIS A 100 2.75 2.50 -5.22
C HIS A 100 1.82 2.45 -6.43
N LEU A 101 0.50 2.45 -6.22
CA LEU A 101 -0.48 2.59 -7.31
C LEU A 101 -0.21 3.85 -8.14
N LYS A 102 -0.18 5.03 -7.49
CA LYS A 102 0.11 6.30 -8.17
C LYS A 102 1.50 6.31 -8.79
N GLN A 103 2.50 5.71 -8.12
CA GLN A 103 3.84 5.62 -8.67
C GLN A 103 3.88 4.77 -9.95
N CYS A 104 3.17 3.64 -9.99
CA CYS A 104 3.04 2.79 -11.17
C CYS A 104 2.37 3.54 -12.32
N TRP A 105 1.23 4.21 -12.08
CA TRP A 105 0.56 5.01 -13.10
C TRP A 105 1.46 6.12 -13.63
N ARG A 106 2.08 6.90 -12.74
CA ARG A 106 2.99 7.98 -13.12
C ARG A 106 4.19 7.47 -13.93
N LYS A 107 4.80 6.36 -13.52
CA LYS A 107 5.92 5.73 -14.26
C LYS A 107 5.46 5.30 -15.66
N TYR A 108 4.27 4.72 -15.78
CA TYR A 108 3.72 4.31 -17.08
C TYR A 108 3.49 5.52 -18.00
N LEU A 109 2.86 6.58 -17.50
CA LEU A 109 2.63 7.82 -18.25
C LEU A 109 3.94 8.41 -18.79
N LEU A 110 5.00 8.45 -17.98
CA LEU A 110 6.28 9.02 -18.40
C LEU A 110 7.08 8.12 -19.35
N LYS A 111 7.09 6.80 -19.09
CA LYS A 111 8.02 5.88 -19.76
C LYS A 111 7.40 5.17 -20.96
N GLN A 112 6.10 4.90 -20.90
CA GLN A 112 5.40 4.13 -21.93
C GLN A 112 4.52 5.03 -22.80
N CYS A 113 3.88 6.04 -22.22
CA CYS A 113 3.09 7.03 -22.97
C CYS A 113 3.93 8.23 -23.43
N GLU A 114 5.19 8.33 -22.97
CA GLU A 114 6.13 9.41 -23.30
C GLU A 114 5.58 10.82 -23.02
N PHE A 115 4.75 10.95 -21.99
CA PHE A 115 4.22 12.24 -21.58
C PHE A 115 5.29 13.08 -20.89
N SER A 116 5.11 14.40 -20.97
CA SER A 116 5.94 15.34 -20.22
C SER A 116 5.70 15.20 -18.71
N LYS A 117 6.62 15.73 -17.91
CA LYS A 117 6.50 15.70 -16.45
C LYS A 117 5.28 16.47 -15.97
N GLU A 118 4.87 17.51 -16.70
CA GLU A 118 3.76 18.40 -16.41
C GLU A 118 2.43 17.65 -16.57
N ILE A 119 2.23 16.95 -17.70
CA ILE A 119 1.04 16.12 -17.93
C ILE A 119 0.94 15.00 -16.89
N ALA A 120 2.06 14.31 -16.62
CA ALA A 120 2.08 13.26 -15.62
C ALA A 120 1.85 13.80 -14.19
N LYS A 121 2.28 15.04 -13.90
CA LYS A 121 2.03 15.71 -12.62
C LYS A 121 0.56 16.06 -12.48
N GLU A 122 -0.04 16.65 -13.51
CA GLU A 122 -1.46 16.99 -13.57
C GLU A 122 -2.33 15.75 -13.36
N ALA A 123 -2.10 14.66 -14.10
CA ALA A 123 -2.84 13.42 -13.94
C ALA A 123 -2.77 12.81 -12.53
N MET A 124 -1.73 13.14 -11.77
CA MET A 124 -1.51 12.69 -10.39
C MET A 124 -2.05 13.66 -9.32
N LEU A 125 -2.64 14.80 -9.69
CA LEU A 125 -3.31 15.69 -8.73
C LEU A 125 -4.56 15.02 -8.13
N PRO A 126 -4.94 15.39 -6.89
CA PRO A 126 -6.19 14.91 -6.28
C PRO A 126 -7.42 15.19 -7.16
N GLY A 127 -8.29 14.19 -7.32
CA GLY A 127 -9.50 14.28 -8.12
C GLY A 127 -9.29 14.02 -9.62
N ASN A 128 -8.08 13.59 -10.01
CA ASN A 128 -7.78 13.12 -11.36
C ASN A 128 -7.74 11.59 -11.37
N LEU A 129 -6.61 10.94 -11.69
CA LEU A 129 -6.58 9.47 -11.75
C LEU A 129 -6.93 8.80 -10.42
N ASP A 130 -6.67 9.45 -9.29
CA ASP A 130 -7.04 8.92 -7.97
C ASP A 130 -8.54 9.05 -7.63
N LEU A 131 -9.34 9.73 -8.46
CA LEU A 131 -10.80 9.66 -8.38
C LEU A 131 -11.29 8.22 -8.61
N LEU A 132 -10.61 7.45 -9.47
CA LEU A 132 -10.96 6.05 -9.74
C LEU A 132 -10.86 5.17 -8.49
N CYS A 133 -10.09 5.59 -7.47
CA CYS A 133 -9.93 4.86 -6.21
C CYS A 133 -11.11 5.04 -5.26
N VAL A 134 -12.01 6.00 -5.51
CA VAL A 134 -13.05 6.41 -4.55
C VAL A 134 -14.46 6.40 -5.12
N ILE A 135 -14.62 6.30 -6.44
CA ILE A 135 -15.94 6.07 -7.06
C ILE A 135 -16.37 4.60 -6.93
N PRO A 136 -17.66 4.27 -7.08
CA PRO A 136 -18.12 2.89 -7.02
C PRO A 136 -17.35 1.96 -7.98
N CYS A 137 -16.94 0.78 -7.51
CA CYS A 137 -16.13 -0.18 -8.30
C CYS A 137 -16.74 -0.50 -9.67
N LYS A 138 -18.07 -0.60 -9.75
CA LYS A 138 -18.82 -0.88 -10.99
C LYS A 138 -18.75 0.28 -12.00
N GLU A 139 -18.52 1.50 -11.52
CA GLU A 139 -18.44 2.70 -12.35
C GLU A 139 -17.03 2.94 -12.89
N VAL A 140 -15.98 2.38 -12.27
CA VAL A 140 -14.58 2.60 -12.64
C VAL A 140 -14.35 2.37 -14.14
N GLY A 141 -14.72 1.19 -14.65
CA GLY A 141 -14.53 0.82 -16.05
C GLY A 141 -15.50 1.47 -17.04
N THR A 142 -16.54 2.15 -16.57
CA THR A 142 -17.62 2.70 -17.38
C THR A 142 -17.63 4.23 -17.28
N LYS A 143 -18.38 4.77 -16.32
CA LYS A 143 -18.55 6.21 -16.07
C LYS A 143 -17.24 6.87 -15.64
N GLY A 144 -16.50 6.25 -14.73
CA GLY A 144 -15.21 6.70 -14.18
C GLY A 144 -14.17 7.02 -15.24
N MET A 145 -13.83 6.03 -16.05
CA MET A 145 -12.89 6.20 -17.15
C MET A 145 -13.37 7.24 -18.16
N ARG A 146 -14.63 7.20 -18.62
CA ARG A 146 -15.16 8.17 -19.59
C ARG A 146 -15.07 9.61 -19.07
N PHE A 147 -15.40 9.82 -17.80
CA PHE A 147 -15.30 11.13 -17.16
C PHE A 147 -13.85 11.62 -17.14
N LEU A 148 -12.90 10.77 -16.73
CA LEU A 148 -11.50 11.15 -16.67
C LEU A 148 -10.84 11.29 -18.04
N CYS A 149 -11.22 10.50 -19.04
CA CYS A 149 -10.86 10.75 -20.43
C CYS A 149 -11.31 12.15 -20.81
N LYS A 150 -12.58 12.51 -20.60
CA LYS A 150 -13.06 13.87 -20.91
C LYS A 150 -12.27 14.94 -20.15
N LYS A 151 -12.04 14.76 -18.85
CA LYS A 151 -11.35 15.75 -18.00
C LYS A 151 -9.89 15.94 -18.38
N LEU A 152 -9.13 14.85 -18.55
CA LEU A 152 -7.69 14.87 -18.80
C LEU A 152 -7.37 15.14 -20.29
N GLU A 153 -8.25 14.73 -21.20
CA GLU A 153 -8.01 14.82 -22.64
C GLU A 153 -8.67 16.07 -23.26
N LYS A 154 -9.88 16.47 -22.82
CA LYS A 154 -10.61 17.63 -23.38
C LYS A 154 -10.41 18.95 -22.62
N GLY A 155 -9.74 18.95 -21.47
CA GLY A 155 -9.28 20.19 -20.81
C GLY A 155 -8.27 20.98 -21.65
N LYS A 156 -7.72 20.37 -22.71
CA LYS A 156 -6.80 20.99 -23.67
C LYS A 156 -7.53 21.18 -25.01
N GLN A 157 -7.59 22.42 -25.50
CA GLN A 157 -8.35 22.82 -26.70
C GLN A 157 -8.06 21.96 -27.95
N THR A 158 -6.88 21.33 -28.07
CA THR A 158 -6.65 20.19 -28.95
C THR A 158 -5.43 19.39 -28.47
N LEU A 159 -5.59 18.10 -28.18
CA LEU A 159 -4.44 17.21 -27.96
C LEU A 159 -3.61 17.07 -29.24
N THR A 160 -2.30 16.91 -29.11
CA THR A 160 -1.46 16.44 -30.22
C THR A 160 -1.78 14.98 -30.56
N LYS A 161 -1.41 14.52 -31.77
CA LYS A 161 -1.54 13.09 -32.13
C LYS A 161 -0.80 12.20 -31.13
N LYS A 162 0.41 12.59 -30.74
CA LYS A 162 1.24 11.88 -29.75
C LYS A 162 0.53 11.77 -28.39
N GLU A 163 -0.10 12.84 -27.92
CA GLU A 163 -0.84 12.79 -26.65
C GLU A 163 -2.05 11.86 -26.72
N ARG A 164 -2.82 11.90 -27.82
CA ARG A 164 -3.96 10.97 -28.03
C ARG A 164 -3.51 9.51 -27.99
N ASP A 165 -2.46 9.18 -28.74
CA ASP A 165 -1.92 7.82 -28.79
C ASP A 165 -1.39 7.38 -27.40
N GLY A 166 -0.79 8.31 -26.65
CA GLY A 166 -0.33 8.05 -25.29
C GLY A 166 -1.47 7.81 -24.29
N PHE A 167 -2.58 8.55 -24.38
CA PHE A 167 -3.76 8.31 -23.52
C PHE A 167 -4.42 6.98 -23.86
N ASP A 168 -4.64 6.67 -25.14
CA ASP A 168 -5.16 5.36 -25.57
C ASP A 168 -4.30 4.21 -25.04
N LYS A 169 -2.97 4.35 -25.13
CA LYS A 169 -2.02 3.38 -24.56
C LYS A 169 -2.15 3.24 -23.04
N PHE A 170 -2.29 4.36 -22.32
CA PHE A 170 -2.49 4.33 -20.86
C PHE A 170 -3.80 3.62 -20.49
N TRP A 171 -4.90 3.94 -21.15
CA TRP A 171 -6.20 3.34 -20.83
C TRP A 171 -6.26 1.85 -21.17
N LYS A 172 -5.66 1.42 -22.28
CA LYS A 172 -5.48 -0.01 -22.60
C LYS A 172 -4.68 -0.73 -21.52
N TYR A 173 -3.60 -0.11 -21.05
CA TYR A 173 -2.84 -0.62 -19.90
C TYR A 173 -3.68 -0.67 -18.63
N PHE A 174 -4.45 0.39 -18.35
CA PHE A 174 -5.27 0.50 -17.16
C PHE A 174 -6.33 -0.60 -17.08
N VAL A 175 -7.07 -0.78 -18.17
CA VAL A 175 -8.09 -1.83 -18.30
C VAL A 175 -7.47 -3.21 -18.13
N LYS A 176 -6.30 -3.45 -18.73
CA LYS A 176 -5.63 -4.75 -18.63
C LYS A 176 -5.07 -5.04 -17.23
N GLN A 177 -4.48 -4.05 -16.58
CA GLN A 177 -3.67 -4.25 -15.37
C GLN A 177 -4.44 -3.99 -14.07
N TRP A 178 -5.30 -2.98 -14.03
CA TRP A 178 -5.86 -2.45 -12.79
C TRP A 178 -7.34 -2.77 -12.63
N LEU A 179 -8.11 -2.76 -13.72
CA LEU A 179 -9.55 -3.07 -13.67
C LEU A 179 -9.86 -4.48 -13.14
N PRO A 180 -9.11 -5.56 -13.47
CA PRO A 180 -9.40 -6.91 -12.96
C PRO A 180 -9.21 -7.05 -11.45
N ILE A 181 -8.49 -6.12 -10.83
CA ILE A 181 -8.20 -6.11 -9.39
C ILE A 181 -8.76 -4.86 -8.72
N VAL A 182 -9.81 -4.25 -9.28
CA VAL A 182 -10.41 -2.99 -8.77
C VAL A 182 -10.74 -3.07 -7.28
N GLU A 183 -11.28 -4.20 -6.81
CA GLU A 183 -11.62 -4.44 -5.40
C GLU A 183 -10.40 -4.44 -4.46
N LYS A 184 -9.18 -4.56 -5.01
CA LYS A 184 -7.94 -4.58 -4.24
C LYS A 184 -7.35 -3.19 -4.02
N TRP A 185 -7.82 -2.14 -4.70
CA TRP A 185 -7.25 -0.80 -4.58
C TRP A 185 -8.27 0.34 -4.53
N ASN A 186 -9.51 0.08 -4.96
CA ASN A 186 -10.61 0.98 -4.76
C ASN A 186 -11.13 0.84 -3.33
N ILE A 187 -11.46 1.96 -2.72
CA ILE A 187 -11.83 2.03 -1.31
C ILE A 187 -13.31 2.36 -1.08
N CYS A 188 -14.08 2.52 -2.15
CA CYS A 188 -15.52 2.76 -2.10
C CYS A 188 -16.24 1.49 -1.64
N ALA A 189 -16.99 1.62 -0.56
CA ALA A 189 -17.86 0.60 -0.02
C ALA A 189 -19.19 0.55 -0.81
N LYS A 190 -20.03 -0.44 -0.49
CA LYS A 190 -21.26 -0.73 -1.26
C LYS A 190 -22.35 0.34 -1.14
N ASP A 191 -22.34 1.09 -0.06
CA ASP A 191 -23.24 2.20 0.28
C ASP A 191 -22.78 3.56 -0.29
N GLY A 192 -21.61 3.61 -0.93
CA GLY A 192 -21.02 4.85 -1.41
C GLY A 192 -20.11 5.54 -0.38
N ASP A 193 -20.01 5.01 0.83
CA ASP A 193 -19.01 5.43 1.81
C ASP A 193 -17.63 4.84 1.49
N TYR A 194 -16.65 5.12 2.34
CA TYR A 194 -15.31 4.58 2.23
C TYR A 194 -15.05 3.57 3.33
N TYR A 195 -14.31 2.50 3.04
CA TYR A 195 -13.83 1.61 4.11
C TYR A 195 -13.01 2.42 5.11
N ASP A 196 -13.33 2.27 6.39
CA ASP A 196 -12.52 2.82 7.47
C ASP A 196 -11.14 2.18 7.41
N MET A 197 -10.11 2.98 7.12
CA MET A 197 -8.77 2.48 6.92
C MET A 197 -7.72 3.51 7.34
N VAL A 198 -6.72 3.01 8.04
CA VAL A 198 -5.55 3.80 8.43
C VAL A 198 -4.39 3.60 7.44
N ASN A 199 -4.43 2.52 6.67
CA ASN A 199 -3.37 2.04 5.78
C ASN A 199 -3.23 2.78 4.44
N ARG A 200 -4.00 3.85 4.19
CA ARG A 200 -3.91 4.62 2.92
C ARG A 200 -2.70 5.56 2.85
N THR A 201 -2.18 5.99 4.00
CA THR A 201 -1.05 6.94 4.08
C THR A 201 0.30 6.22 4.01
N ASN A 202 1.27 6.81 3.31
CA ASN A 202 2.55 6.18 2.93
C ASN A 202 3.73 6.50 3.86
N ASN A 203 3.59 7.48 4.75
CA ASN A 203 4.76 8.04 5.44
C ASN A 203 5.41 7.08 6.44
N GLY A 204 4.64 6.30 7.20
CA GLY A 204 5.18 5.44 8.27
C GLY A 204 6.03 4.28 7.72
N LEU A 205 5.57 3.68 6.63
CA LEU A 205 6.18 2.47 6.09
C LEU A 205 7.42 2.72 5.24
N GLU A 206 7.38 3.64 4.30
CA GLU A 206 8.54 3.92 3.44
C GLU A 206 9.74 4.35 4.29
N SER A 207 9.46 5.04 5.39
CA SER A 207 10.43 5.37 6.43
C SER A 207 10.99 4.10 7.08
N TYR A 208 10.13 3.17 7.49
CA TYR A 208 10.54 1.94 8.13
C TYR A 208 11.35 1.01 7.20
N ASN A 209 10.90 0.81 5.97
CA ASN A 209 11.63 0.03 4.97
C ASN A 209 13.01 0.60 4.70
N ARG A 210 13.12 1.94 4.59
CA ARG A 210 14.41 2.62 4.44
C ARG A 210 15.31 2.38 5.65
N ARG A 211 14.77 2.51 6.86
CA ARG A 211 15.49 2.23 8.10
C ARG A 211 16.03 0.80 8.09
N VAL A 212 15.17 -0.20 7.88
CA VAL A 212 15.58 -1.61 7.88
C VAL A 212 16.65 -1.86 6.83
N ASN A 213 16.48 -1.36 5.61
CA ASN A 213 17.46 -1.54 4.54
C ASN A 213 18.82 -0.88 4.85
N GLN A 214 18.85 0.19 5.66
CA GLN A 214 20.10 0.81 6.12
C GLN A 214 20.80 0.02 7.23
N LEU A 215 20.09 -0.84 7.96
CA LEU A 215 20.68 -1.67 9.01
C LEU A 215 21.49 -2.85 8.46
N PHE A 216 21.31 -3.19 7.18
CA PHE A 216 21.89 -4.38 6.57
C PHE A 216 22.86 -4.04 5.44
N PRO A 217 24.02 -4.72 5.33
CA PRO A 217 24.67 -4.85 4.04
C PRO A 217 23.74 -5.63 3.09
N SER A 218 23.87 -5.41 1.78
CA SER A 218 23.08 -6.14 0.79
C SER A 218 23.29 -7.65 0.97
N ARG A 219 22.19 -8.40 1.11
CA ARG A 219 22.18 -9.86 1.27
C ARG A 219 23.06 -10.33 2.45
N PRO A 220 22.68 -10.12 3.71
CA PRO A 220 23.50 -10.51 4.85
C PRO A 220 23.62 -12.05 5.01
N THR A 221 24.49 -12.51 5.90
CA THR A 221 24.43 -13.90 6.40
C THR A 221 23.20 -14.07 7.29
N LEU A 222 22.74 -15.31 7.48
CA LEU A 222 21.61 -15.56 8.38
C LEU A 222 21.90 -15.10 9.82
N ILE A 223 23.11 -15.32 10.33
CA ILE A 223 23.48 -14.92 11.70
C ILE A 223 23.43 -13.39 11.83
N ALA A 224 24.02 -12.66 10.87
CA ALA A 224 23.97 -11.20 10.85
C ALA A 224 22.51 -10.69 10.77
N PHE A 225 21.67 -11.36 9.98
CA PHE A 225 20.24 -11.07 9.92
C PHE A 225 19.57 -11.18 11.28
N VAL A 226 19.74 -12.32 11.97
CA VAL A 226 19.12 -12.55 13.28
C VAL A 226 19.57 -11.50 14.30
N GLN A 227 20.87 -11.22 14.38
CA GLN A 227 21.42 -10.28 15.36
C GLN A 227 20.86 -8.85 15.17
N VAL A 228 20.81 -8.38 13.92
CA VAL A 228 20.29 -7.04 13.62
C VAL A 228 18.79 -6.97 13.82
N ILE A 229 18.02 -7.97 13.35
CA ILE A 229 16.56 -8.00 13.55
C ILE A 229 16.22 -8.10 15.04
N GLU A 230 16.96 -8.86 15.83
CA GLU A 230 16.76 -8.93 17.28
C GLU A 230 16.93 -7.54 17.90
N LYS A 231 18.06 -6.87 17.64
CA LYS A 231 18.34 -5.52 18.14
C LYS A 231 17.27 -4.51 17.70
N GLU A 232 16.89 -4.55 16.43
CA GLU A 232 15.85 -3.68 15.89
C GLU A 232 14.49 -3.98 16.55
N SER A 233 14.13 -5.23 16.74
CA SER A 233 12.87 -5.62 17.38
C SER A 233 12.79 -5.18 18.85
N ARG A 234 13.92 -5.19 19.58
CA ARG A 234 14.01 -4.63 20.95
C ARG A 234 13.87 -3.11 20.93
N HIS A 235 14.53 -2.44 19.97
CA HIS A 235 14.38 -0.99 19.80
C HIS A 235 12.93 -0.59 19.54
N GLN A 236 12.22 -1.33 18.68
CA GLN A 236 10.82 -1.06 18.35
C GLN A 236 9.88 -1.26 19.56
N ALA A 237 10.12 -2.28 20.38
CA ALA A 237 9.38 -2.47 21.63
C ALA A 237 9.64 -1.34 22.64
N GLN A 238 10.90 -0.93 22.80
CA GLN A 238 11.24 0.19 23.66
C GLN A 238 10.64 1.51 23.17
N LEU A 239 10.66 1.75 21.85
CA LEU A 239 10.04 2.94 21.26
C LEU A 239 8.54 2.98 21.54
N LEU A 240 7.85 1.86 21.35
CA LEU A 240 6.43 1.75 21.67
C LEU A 240 6.15 2.03 23.15
N SER A 241 6.93 1.43 24.05
CA SER A 241 6.83 1.66 25.50
C SER A 241 7.08 3.14 25.87
N ASN A 242 8.06 3.77 25.23
CA ASN A 242 8.35 5.19 25.43
C ASN A 242 7.20 6.09 24.97
N ILE A 243 6.53 5.74 23.87
CA ILE A 243 5.34 6.48 23.40
C ILE A 243 4.20 6.32 24.40
N ARG A 244 3.90 5.09 24.84
CA ARG A 244 2.85 4.81 25.83
C ARG A 244 3.05 5.49 27.17
N THR A 245 4.31 5.67 27.58
CA THR A 245 4.68 6.34 28.84
C THR A 245 4.87 7.85 28.68
N GLY A 246 4.61 8.42 27.49
CA GLY A 246 4.75 9.84 27.21
C GLY A 246 6.21 10.34 27.16
N LYS A 247 7.21 9.45 27.20
CA LYS A 247 8.63 9.80 27.06
C LYS A 247 8.98 10.23 25.64
N VAL A 248 8.24 9.75 24.65
CA VAL A 248 8.35 10.10 23.24
C VAL A 248 6.96 10.49 22.74
N ALA A 249 6.85 11.57 21.98
CA ALA A 249 5.58 11.99 21.40
C ALA A 249 5.08 10.99 20.36
N GLU A 250 3.76 10.84 20.24
CA GLU A 250 3.15 10.05 19.19
C GLU A 250 3.56 10.57 17.79
N PRO A 251 3.71 9.69 16.79
CA PRO A 251 4.00 10.11 15.43
C PRO A 251 2.89 11.01 14.90
N SER A 252 3.26 12.22 14.47
CA SER A 252 2.32 13.09 13.76
C SER A 252 1.93 12.45 12.43
N ARG A 253 0.69 12.01 12.34
CA ARG A 253 0.06 11.66 11.06
C ARG A 253 -0.69 12.89 10.58
N LYS A 254 -0.16 13.55 9.56
CA LYS A 254 -1.00 14.47 8.78
C LYS A 254 -2.19 13.65 8.29
N HIS A 255 -3.40 14.02 8.71
CA HIS A 255 -4.63 13.67 8.00
C HIS A 255 -4.53 14.34 6.63
N VAL A 256 -3.74 13.77 5.74
CA VAL A 256 -3.73 14.20 4.35
C VAL A 256 -5.11 13.81 3.83
N GLN A 257 -5.82 14.76 3.21
CA GLN A 257 -6.93 14.51 2.29
C GLN A 257 -6.42 13.56 1.19
N THR A 258 -6.36 12.27 1.52
CA THR A 258 -5.97 11.21 0.59
C THR A 258 -7.18 10.76 -0.22
N ILE A 259 -8.38 11.04 0.29
CA ILE A 259 -9.65 10.81 -0.36
C ILE A 259 -10.03 12.10 -1.09
N PRO A 260 -9.94 12.16 -2.44
CA PRO A 260 -10.45 13.31 -3.16
C PRO A 260 -11.97 13.38 -3.03
N THR A 261 -12.51 14.59 -2.93
CA THR A 261 -13.95 14.82 -3.05
C THR A 261 -14.40 14.45 -4.46
N ILE A 262 -15.47 13.67 -4.58
CA ILE A 262 -16.10 13.39 -5.87
C ILE A 262 -16.73 14.71 -6.37
N PRO A 263 -16.33 15.24 -7.54
CA PRO A 263 -16.90 16.49 -8.04
C PRO A 263 -18.38 16.31 -8.42
N ALA A 264 -19.22 17.33 -8.20
CA ALA A 264 -20.64 17.29 -8.62
C ALA A 264 -20.81 17.05 -10.13
N GLU A 265 -19.83 17.49 -10.94
CA GLU A 265 -19.76 17.21 -12.38
C GLU A 265 -19.69 15.71 -12.69
N TYR A 266 -19.12 14.91 -11.79
CA TYR A 266 -19.10 13.46 -11.92
C TYR A 266 -20.50 12.89 -11.79
N ASP A 267 -21.27 13.33 -10.78
CA ASP A 267 -22.63 12.82 -10.55
C ASP A 267 -23.54 13.12 -11.75
N ALA A 268 -23.43 14.33 -12.30
CA ALA A 268 -24.15 14.75 -13.50
C ALA A 268 -23.63 14.13 -14.82
N PHE A 269 -22.51 13.41 -14.81
CA PHE A 269 -21.91 12.85 -16.01
C PHE A 269 -22.63 11.56 -16.46
N ILE A 270 -23.11 11.54 -17.71
CA ILE A 270 -23.83 10.44 -18.35
C ILE A 270 -22.94 9.74 -19.39
#